data_AF-A0A2V8HWC9-F1
#
_entry.id   AF-A0A2V8HWC9-F1
#
_cell.length_a   1.000
_cell.length_b   1.000
_cell.length_c   1.000
_cell.angle_alpha   90.00
_cell.angle_beta   90.00
_cell.angle_gamma   90.00
#
_symmetry.space_group_name_H-M   'P 1'
#
loop_
_entity.id
_entity.type
_entity.pdbx_description
1 polymer ?
#
loop_
_entity_poly.entity_id
_entity_poly.type
_entity_poly.pdbx_seq_one_letter_code
_entity_poly.pdbx_strand_id
1 'polypeptide(L)'
;MVRIQRIAIAAIVAAALAAPVAAQQNYSQVGQADIQRLQDSLSQAGSEVQQLRARDASRATQLQMQLDDLRDEVIYLKVKLRKEGSLQRTEYAGVRDRLDDLRSQATSASTTTYSPATSSNQTSSGTTTNRPAQQSAAPRSNAPTATSGTGVEVPSGTEVDVRLTNALNSGTVKVEDRFEGTTLVDVNVNGRTAIPAGSVLRGIVSSVEPATRTNRTAKMTVSFDQVTVNGRNYPIRGTVTQAIQGEGIKGETGRIATGAGAGAILGGILGGVKGAVLGAVIGGGGITAATEGKEIDLPQGTVLRVRLDSPVSVQTTR
;
A
#
# COMPACT_ATOMS: atom_id res chain seq x y z
N MET A 1 13.32 -69.56 31.43
CA MET A 1 13.48 -70.48 30.29
C MET A 1 14.25 -69.74 29.20
N VAL A 2 15.53 -70.09 29.05
CA VAL A 2 16.46 -69.53 28.07
C VAL A 2 16.46 -70.44 26.84
N ARG A 3 16.34 -69.90 25.63
CA ARG A 3 16.65 -70.62 24.39
C ARG A 3 17.59 -69.77 23.53
N ILE A 4 18.78 -70.33 23.33
CA ILE A 4 19.85 -69.94 22.43
C ILE A 4 19.85 -70.97 21.28
N GLN A 5 19.92 -70.53 20.02
CA GLN A 5 20.51 -71.25 18.86
C GLN A 5 20.74 -70.21 17.74
N ARG A 6 21.98 -69.79 17.46
CA ARG A 6 22.98 -70.33 16.48
C ARG A 6 22.50 -70.22 15.02
N ILE A 7 22.87 -69.17 14.26
CA ILE A 7 24.06 -68.94 13.39
C ILE A 7 23.98 -69.64 12.01
N ALA A 8 24.41 -68.86 10.98
CA ALA A 8 24.83 -69.20 9.60
C ALA A 8 23.71 -69.08 8.53
N ILE A 9 23.86 -68.48 7.33
CA ILE A 9 25.02 -68.20 6.45
C ILE A 9 24.73 -66.93 5.62
N ALA A 10 25.82 -66.24 5.25
CA ALA A 10 25.90 -65.06 4.40
C ALA A 10 25.37 -65.28 2.97
N ALA A 11 24.67 -64.28 2.44
CA ALA A 11 24.62 -64.01 1.00
C ALA A 11 25.08 -62.57 0.78
N ILE A 12 26.34 -62.45 0.36
CA ILE A 12 26.94 -61.23 -0.18
C ILE A 12 26.28 -61.01 -1.55
N VAL A 13 25.48 -59.96 -1.68
CA VAL A 13 25.19 -59.34 -2.98
C VAL A 13 25.66 -57.90 -2.89
N ALA A 14 26.84 -57.67 -3.44
CA ALA A 14 27.31 -56.35 -3.81
C ALA A 14 26.60 -55.94 -5.11
N ALA A 15 25.78 -54.89 -5.06
CA ALA A 15 25.43 -54.12 -6.25
C ALA A 15 25.03 -52.69 -5.86
N ALA A 16 25.92 -51.78 -6.24
CA ALA A 16 25.64 -50.43 -6.70
C ALA A 16 24.97 -49.41 -5.76
N LEU A 17 25.81 -48.50 -5.27
CA LEU A 17 25.67 -47.05 -5.45
C LEU A 17 24.23 -46.51 -5.48
N ALA A 18 23.71 -46.18 -4.30
CA ALA A 18 22.79 -45.07 -4.15
C ALA A 18 23.07 -44.42 -2.79
N ALA A 19 24.04 -43.51 -2.76
CA ALA A 19 23.96 -42.45 -1.77
C ALA A 19 22.58 -41.78 -1.95
N PRO A 20 21.83 -41.47 -0.88
CA PRO A 20 20.81 -40.47 -1.02
C PRO A 20 21.56 -39.17 -1.32
N VAL A 21 21.69 -38.84 -2.60
CA VAL A 21 21.88 -37.47 -3.05
C VAL A 21 20.58 -36.76 -2.67
N ALA A 22 20.43 -36.46 -1.38
CA ALA A 22 19.53 -35.46 -0.87
C ALA A 22 20.15 -34.08 -1.19
N ALA A 23 20.41 -33.87 -2.47
CA ALA A 23 20.75 -32.61 -3.09
C ALA A 23 20.02 -32.60 -4.43
N GLN A 24 18.69 -32.72 -4.38
CA GLN A 24 17.90 -32.39 -5.55
C GLN A 24 16.55 -31.82 -5.13
N GLN A 25 16.36 -30.58 -5.60
CA GLN A 25 15.13 -29.84 -5.63
C GLN A 25 14.77 -29.18 -4.29
N ASN A 26 15.66 -28.29 -3.84
CA ASN A 26 15.19 -27.04 -3.28
C ASN A 26 14.31 -26.36 -4.33
N TYR A 27 13.01 -26.67 -4.32
CA TYR A 27 12.00 -25.82 -4.91
C TYR A 27 12.12 -24.49 -4.15
N SER A 28 12.96 -23.59 -4.69
CA SER A 28 13.14 -22.24 -4.16
C SER A 28 11.84 -21.49 -4.41
N GLN A 29 10.91 -21.68 -3.49
CA GLN A 29 9.59 -21.05 -3.41
C GLN A 29 9.78 -19.53 -3.51
N VAL A 30 9.01 -18.89 -4.39
CA VAL A 30 8.91 -17.43 -4.42
C VAL A 30 8.17 -16.99 -3.17
N GLY A 31 8.82 -16.17 -2.34
CA GLY A 31 8.34 -15.78 -1.01
C GLY A 31 7.91 -14.31 -0.94
N GLN A 32 7.55 -13.87 0.26
CA GLN A 32 7.11 -12.48 0.49
C GLN A 32 8.21 -11.46 0.15
N ALA A 33 9.48 -11.79 0.38
CA ALA A 33 10.61 -10.94 0.02
C ALA A 33 10.71 -10.68 -1.49
N ASP A 34 10.32 -11.66 -2.32
CA ASP A 34 10.30 -11.51 -3.77
C ASP A 34 9.21 -10.54 -4.22
N ILE A 35 8.02 -10.64 -3.60
CA ILE A 35 6.90 -9.71 -3.86
C ILE A 35 7.24 -8.29 -3.40
N GLN A 36 7.97 -8.13 -2.29
CA GLN A 36 8.43 -6.81 -1.85
C GLN A 36 9.36 -6.18 -2.89
N ARG A 37 10.30 -6.96 -3.44
CA ARG A 37 11.18 -6.49 -4.52
C ARG A 37 10.42 -6.01 -5.76
N LEU A 38 9.33 -6.68 -6.12
CA LEU A 38 8.47 -6.23 -7.23
C LEU A 38 7.78 -4.89 -6.92
N GLN A 39 7.30 -4.69 -5.69
CA GLN A 39 6.68 -3.42 -5.28
C GLN A 39 7.69 -2.27 -5.27
N ASP A 40 8.92 -2.53 -4.84
CA ASP A 40 10.00 -1.55 -4.88
C ASP A 40 10.34 -1.18 -6.33
N SER A 41 10.46 -2.17 -7.22
CA SER A 41 10.66 -1.94 -8.66
C SER A 41 9.50 -1.18 -9.32
N LEU A 42 8.25 -1.44 -8.92
CA LEU A 42 7.06 -0.71 -9.42
C LEU A 42 7.10 0.76 -9.02
N SER A 43 7.54 1.05 -7.79
CA SER A 43 7.66 2.41 -7.27
C SER A 43 8.76 3.19 -8.01
N GLN A 44 9.87 2.53 -8.31
CA GLN A 44 10.95 3.09 -9.12
C GLN A 44 10.49 3.36 -10.56
N ALA A 45 9.86 2.38 -11.20
CA ALA A 45 9.35 2.52 -12.57
C ALA A 45 8.32 3.66 -12.69
N GLY A 46 7.43 3.82 -11.71
CA GLY A 46 6.50 4.95 -11.67
C GLY A 46 7.18 6.32 -11.59
N SER A 47 8.28 6.41 -10.84
CA SER A 47 9.08 7.63 -10.75
C SER A 47 9.77 7.94 -12.08
N GLU A 48 10.29 6.93 -12.78
CA GLU A 48 10.92 7.08 -14.09
C GLU A 48 9.92 7.48 -15.18
N VAL A 49 8.72 6.88 -15.21
CA VAL A 49 7.64 7.26 -16.12
C VAL A 49 7.18 8.70 -15.87
N GLN A 50 7.12 9.13 -14.60
CA GLN A 50 6.78 10.51 -14.25
C GLN A 50 7.84 11.52 -14.73
N GLN A 51 9.12 11.15 -14.66
CA GLN A 51 10.20 11.98 -15.23
C GLN A 51 10.17 11.99 -16.76
N LEU A 52 9.86 10.85 -17.38
CA LEU A 52 9.70 10.75 -18.84
C LEU A 52 8.58 11.66 -19.33
N ARG A 53 7.46 11.76 -18.60
CA ARG A 53 6.31 12.60 -18.97
C ARG A 53 6.69 14.07 -19.21
N ALA A 54 7.71 14.58 -18.51
CA ALA A 54 8.22 15.94 -18.71
C ALA A 54 8.99 16.11 -20.03
N ARG A 55 9.50 15.03 -20.63
CA ARG A 55 10.30 15.02 -21.86
C ARG A 55 9.51 14.52 -23.07
N ASP A 56 8.68 13.49 -22.87
CA ASP A 56 7.89 12.81 -23.88
C ASP A 56 6.56 12.31 -23.28
N ALA A 57 5.52 13.13 -23.43
CA ALA A 57 4.20 12.90 -22.81
C ALA A 57 3.43 11.74 -23.46
N SER A 58 3.57 11.53 -24.78
CA SER A 58 2.85 10.48 -25.49
C SER A 58 3.40 9.10 -25.11
N ARG A 59 4.73 8.96 -25.10
CA ARG A 59 5.38 7.73 -24.67
C ARG A 59 5.15 7.45 -23.19
N ALA A 60 5.19 8.47 -22.34
CA ALA A 60 4.88 8.30 -20.92
C ALA A 60 3.43 7.86 -20.68
N THR A 61 2.47 8.28 -21.52
CA THR A 61 1.07 7.81 -21.43
C THR A 61 0.97 6.32 -21.78
N GLN A 62 1.72 5.86 -22.79
CA GLN A 62 1.78 4.45 -23.14
C GLN A 62 2.41 3.59 -22.03
N LEU A 63 3.56 4.03 -21.48
CA LEU A 63 4.21 3.32 -20.37
C LEU A 63 3.38 3.37 -19.08
N GLN A 64 2.61 4.44 -18.86
CA GLN A 64 1.70 4.52 -17.72
C GLN A 64 0.65 3.40 -17.75
N MET A 65 0.05 3.13 -18.91
CA MET A 65 -0.94 2.04 -19.04
C MET A 65 -0.31 0.67 -18.76
N GLN A 66 0.92 0.43 -19.24
CA GLN A 66 1.63 -0.81 -18.95
C GLN A 66 2.02 -0.92 -17.46
N LEU A 67 2.36 0.19 -16.81
CA LEU A 67 2.66 0.23 -15.39
C LEU A 67 1.41 -0.07 -14.55
N ASP A 68 0.25 0.43 -14.96
CA ASP A 68 -1.02 0.17 -14.27
C ASP A 68 -1.45 -1.30 -14.41
N ASP A 69 -1.25 -1.92 -15.58
CA ASP A 69 -1.44 -3.38 -15.77
C ASP A 69 -0.49 -4.21 -14.88
N LEU A 70 0.79 -3.82 -14.81
CA LEU A 70 1.77 -4.50 -13.94
C LEU A 70 1.45 -4.35 -12.45
N ARG A 71 0.80 -3.25 -12.03
CA ARG A 71 0.32 -3.11 -10.64
C ARG A 71 -0.73 -4.16 -10.32
N ASP A 72 -1.66 -4.40 -11.24
CA ASP A 72 -2.70 -5.42 -11.08
C ASP A 72 -2.09 -6.83 -11.06
N GLU A 73 -1.08 -7.12 -11.89
CA GLU A 73 -0.36 -8.40 -11.87
C GLU A 73 0.39 -8.64 -10.54
N VAL A 74 1.05 -7.62 -9.97
CA VAL A 74 1.71 -7.74 -8.65
C VAL A 74 0.68 -7.93 -7.52
N ILE A 75 -0.49 -7.28 -7.62
CA ILE A 75 -1.60 -7.51 -6.70
C ILE A 75 -2.07 -8.98 -6.80
N TYR A 76 -2.23 -9.50 -8.01
CA TYR A 76 -2.60 -10.90 -8.23
C TYR A 76 -1.58 -11.85 -7.61
N LEU A 77 -0.27 -11.65 -7.85
CA LEU A 77 0.77 -12.49 -7.25
C LEU A 77 0.74 -12.44 -5.72
N LYS A 78 0.53 -11.26 -5.13
CA LYS A 78 0.39 -11.10 -3.68
C LYS A 78 -0.82 -11.85 -3.12
N VAL A 79 -1.95 -11.81 -3.82
CA VAL A 79 -3.17 -12.55 -3.45
C VAL A 79 -2.98 -14.05 -3.59
N LYS A 80 -2.35 -14.50 -4.69
CA LYS A 80 -2.09 -15.92 -4.95
C LYS A 80 -1.11 -16.52 -3.95
N LEU A 81 -0.02 -15.81 -3.62
CA LEU A 81 0.91 -16.24 -2.57
C LEU A 81 0.22 -16.40 -1.21
N ARG A 82 -0.72 -15.50 -0.89
CA ARG A 82 -1.52 -15.56 0.35
C ARG A 82 -2.49 -16.75 0.35
N LYS A 83 -3.14 -17.03 -0.78
CA LYS A 83 -4.19 -18.05 -0.91
C LYS A 83 -3.63 -19.47 -1.03
N GLU A 84 -2.58 -19.64 -1.81
CA GLU A 84 -2.03 -20.96 -2.19
C GLU A 84 -0.74 -21.29 -1.43
N GLY A 85 -0.13 -20.32 -0.74
CA GLY A 85 1.10 -20.51 0.05
C GLY A 85 2.37 -20.66 -0.79
N SER A 86 2.23 -20.77 -2.11
CA SER A 86 3.31 -20.90 -3.07
C SER A 86 3.00 -20.11 -4.34
N LEU A 87 4.02 -19.55 -4.96
CA LEU A 87 3.96 -18.95 -6.28
C LEU A 87 4.89 -19.71 -7.22
N GLN A 88 4.46 -19.90 -8.47
CA GLN A 88 5.34 -20.45 -9.48
C GLN A 88 6.39 -19.42 -9.84
N ARG A 89 7.66 -19.84 -9.89
CA ARG A 89 8.78 -18.96 -10.27
C ARG A 89 8.57 -18.35 -11.66
N THR A 90 7.94 -19.07 -12.58
CA THR A 90 7.63 -18.59 -13.93
C THR A 90 6.69 -17.38 -13.93
N GLU A 91 5.70 -17.37 -13.04
CA GLU A 91 4.75 -16.25 -12.91
C GLU A 91 5.44 -15.02 -12.32
N TYR A 92 6.26 -15.22 -11.29
CA TYR A 92 7.08 -14.16 -10.72
C TYR A 92 8.09 -13.58 -11.73
N ALA A 93 8.80 -14.45 -12.45
CA ALA A 93 9.79 -14.05 -13.44
C ALA A 93 9.15 -13.25 -14.58
N GLY A 94 7.98 -13.68 -15.07
CA GLY A 94 7.26 -12.95 -16.12
C GLY A 94 6.92 -11.51 -15.73
N VAL A 95 6.43 -11.29 -14.50
CA VAL A 95 6.11 -9.94 -14.01
C VAL A 95 7.37 -9.12 -13.80
N ARG A 96 8.44 -9.73 -13.27
CA ARG A 96 9.73 -9.08 -13.08
C ARG A 96 10.34 -8.62 -14.40
N ASP A 97 10.38 -9.49 -15.40
CA ASP A 97 11.02 -9.21 -16.68
C ASP A 97 10.28 -8.08 -17.41
N ARG A 98 8.94 -8.09 -17.40
CA ARG A 98 8.13 -7.00 -17.96
C ARG A 98 8.37 -5.65 -17.27
N LEU A 99 8.60 -5.67 -15.96
CA LEU A 99 8.89 -4.46 -15.18
C LEU A 99 10.29 -3.91 -15.49
N ASP A 100 11.28 -4.79 -15.65
CA ASP A 100 12.63 -4.44 -16.08
C ASP A 100 12.61 -3.89 -17.52
N ASP A 101 11.81 -4.47 -18.42
CA ASP A 101 11.60 -3.97 -19.78
C ASP A 101 10.95 -2.58 -19.79
N LEU A 102 9.88 -2.37 -19.02
CA LEU A 102 9.21 -1.07 -18.91
C LEU A 102 10.18 0.01 -18.41
N ARG A 103 10.99 -0.34 -17.40
CA ARG A 103 12.04 0.53 -16.85
C ARG A 103 13.10 0.86 -17.90
N SER A 104 13.58 -0.14 -18.63
CA SER A 104 14.53 0.07 -19.72
C SER A 104 13.96 1.00 -20.79
N GLN A 105 12.67 0.87 -21.13
CA GLN A 105 11.99 1.74 -22.10
C GLN A 105 11.81 3.17 -21.60
N ALA A 106 11.64 3.36 -20.29
CA ALA A 106 11.57 4.68 -19.66
C ALA A 106 12.94 5.38 -19.63
N THR A 107 14.02 4.63 -19.38
CA THR A 107 15.39 5.17 -19.27
C THR A 107 16.09 5.33 -20.63
N SER A 108 15.81 4.47 -21.61
CA SER A 108 16.48 4.48 -22.94
C SER A 108 16.22 5.75 -23.77
N ALA A 109 15.26 6.60 -23.36
CA ALA A 109 15.06 7.92 -23.96
C ALA A 109 16.20 8.91 -23.65
N SER A 110 17.14 8.55 -22.78
CA SER A 110 18.28 9.38 -22.38
C SER A 110 19.46 9.38 -23.36
N THR A 111 19.46 8.48 -24.35
CA THR A 111 20.62 8.20 -25.21
C THR A 111 20.42 8.62 -26.66
N THR A 112 19.87 9.82 -26.89
CA THR A 112 20.11 10.50 -28.16
C THR A 112 21.44 11.24 -28.06
N THR A 113 22.50 10.54 -28.43
CA THR A 113 23.82 11.00 -28.92
C THR A 113 24.07 12.51 -28.83
N TYR A 114 24.68 12.97 -27.73
CA TYR A 114 25.44 14.22 -27.71
C TYR A 114 26.89 13.88 -28.10
N SER A 115 27.25 14.12 -29.36
CA SER A 115 28.64 14.06 -29.82
C SER A 115 29.37 15.32 -29.32
N PRO A 116 30.55 15.23 -28.67
CA PRO A 116 31.28 16.41 -28.23
C PRO A 116 32.00 17.01 -29.44
N ALA A 117 31.50 18.14 -29.94
CA ALA A 117 32.27 18.97 -30.87
C ALA A 117 33.10 19.99 -30.06
N THR A 118 34.40 19.83 -30.20
CA THR A 118 35.50 20.65 -29.68
C THR A 118 35.41 22.11 -30.13
N SER A 119 35.88 22.96 -29.22
CA SER A 119 36.20 24.39 -29.32
C SER A 119 36.65 24.93 -30.67
N SER A 120 36.13 26.10 -31.04
CA SER A 120 36.94 27.14 -31.69
C SER A 120 36.43 28.54 -31.33
N ASN A 121 37.37 29.31 -30.81
CA ASN A 121 37.31 30.69 -30.36
C ASN A 121 37.12 31.65 -31.55
N GLN A 122 36.21 32.64 -31.46
CA GLN A 122 36.34 33.86 -32.25
C GLN A 122 35.68 35.08 -31.57
N THR A 123 36.57 35.96 -31.14
CA THR A 123 36.44 37.36 -30.77
C THR A 123 35.52 38.15 -31.71
N SER A 124 34.69 39.04 -31.14
CA SER A 124 34.42 40.39 -31.70
C SER A 124 33.76 41.31 -30.67
N SER A 125 34.56 42.24 -30.16
CA SER A 125 34.28 43.66 -29.91
C SER A 125 32.87 44.07 -29.47
N GLY A 126 32.80 44.55 -28.23
CA GLY A 126 31.73 45.42 -27.76
C GLY A 126 31.79 46.81 -28.41
N THR A 127 30.61 47.34 -28.69
CA THR A 127 30.39 48.77 -28.91
C THR A 127 29.21 49.21 -28.06
N THR A 128 29.48 50.21 -27.25
CA THR A 128 28.61 51.04 -26.42
C THR A 128 27.34 51.47 -27.15
N THR A 129 26.17 51.38 -26.50
CA THR A 129 25.13 52.42 -26.56
C THR A 129 24.27 52.37 -25.30
N ASN A 130 24.10 53.56 -24.76
CA ASN A 130 23.56 53.91 -23.46
C ASN A 130 22.04 54.22 -23.60
N ARG A 131 21.27 54.00 -22.50
CA ARG A 131 20.03 54.73 -22.09
C ARG A 131 18.63 54.21 -22.58
N PRO A 132 17.52 54.37 -21.82
CA PRO A 132 17.25 54.09 -20.40
C PRO A 132 15.93 53.28 -20.17
N ALA A 133 15.68 52.98 -18.89
CA ALA A 133 14.49 52.42 -18.24
C ALA A 133 13.10 52.56 -18.91
N GLN A 134 12.39 51.43 -18.98
CA GLN A 134 10.95 51.36 -18.70
C GLN A 134 10.67 50.23 -17.70
N GLN A 135 10.40 50.70 -16.50
CA GLN A 135 9.91 49.99 -15.34
C GLN A 135 8.45 49.60 -15.59
N SER A 136 8.17 48.29 -15.65
CA SER A 136 6.82 47.77 -15.50
C SER A 136 6.83 46.75 -14.37
N ALA A 137 6.06 47.06 -13.34
CA ALA A 137 6.01 46.36 -12.06
C ALA A 137 5.51 44.92 -12.25
N ALA A 138 6.32 43.94 -11.84
CA ALA A 138 5.81 42.61 -11.57
C ALA A 138 4.95 42.65 -10.29
N PRO A 139 3.77 42.02 -10.26
CA PRO A 139 3.00 41.89 -9.04
C PRO A 139 3.82 41.07 -8.05
N ARG A 140 3.98 41.60 -6.84
CA ARG A 140 4.58 40.88 -5.72
C ARG A 140 3.76 39.61 -5.54
N SER A 141 4.38 38.46 -5.83
CA SER A 141 3.87 37.18 -5.39
C SER A 141 3.73 37.28 -3.86
N ASN A 142 2.49 37.27 -3.38
CA ASN A 142 2.20 37.03 -1.98
C ASN A 142 2.73 35.63 -1.66
N ALA A 143 3.99 35.53 -1.25
CA ALA A 143 4.50 34.35 -0.58
C ALA A 143 3.62 34.15 0.67
N PRO A 144 2.89 33.04 0.81
CA PRO A 144 2.20 32.76 2.05
C PRO A 144 3.27 32.70 3.15
N THR A 145 3.06 33.53 4.18
CA THR A 145 3.82 33.49 5.42
C THR A 145 3.86 32.06 5.93
N ALA A 146 5.02 31.41 5.81
CA ALA A 146 5.29 30.15 6.47
C ALA A 146 5.25 30.40 7.98
N THR A 147 4.05 30.30 8.56
CA THR A 147 3.88 30.16 9.99
C THR A 147 4.69 28.94 10.37
N SER A 148 5.81 29.15 11.05
CA SER A 148 6.67 28.10 11.59
C SER A 148 5.91 27.36 12.70
N GLY A 149 4.93 26.55 12.31
CA GLY A 149 4.26 25.63 13.20
C GLY A 149 5.20 24.48 13.52
N THR A 150 5.22 24.05 14.78
CA THR A 150 5.80 22.77 15.19
C THR A 150 4.88 21.63 14.72
N GLY A 151 4.44 21.71 13.47
CA GLY A 151 3.53 20.77 12.85
C GLY A 151 4.31 19.58 12.31
N VAL A 152 3.74 18.39 12.45
CA VAL A 152 4.16 17.19 11.74
C VAL A 152 3.21 17.02 10.57
N GLU A 153 3.76 17.06 9.36
CA GLU A 153 3.00 16.80 8.15
C GLU A 153 2.90 15.29 7.93
N VAL A 154 1.67 14.78 7.88
CA VAL A 154 1.39 13.40 7.48
C VAL A 154 1.20 13.39 5.97
N PRO A 155 2.03 12.68 5.19
CA PRO A 155 1.93 12.67 3.74
C PRO A 155 0.69 11.91 3.26
N SER A 156 0.23 12.20 2.05
CA SER A 156 -0.74 11.34 1.36
C SER A 156 -0.16 9.94 1.14
N GLY A 157 -1.05 8.96 1.02
CA GLY A 157 -0.71 7.53 0.96
C GLY A 157 -0.54 6.87 2.33
N THR A 158 -0.46 7.64 3.43
CA THR A 158 -0.36 7.08 4.79
C THR A 158 -1.60 6.25 5.11
N GLU A 159 -1.39 5.01 5.55
CA GLU A 159 -2.46 4.12 6.02
C GLU A 159 -2.64 4.23 7.54
N VAL A 160 -3.89 4.30 7.97
CA VAL A 160 -4.30 4.40 9.37
C VAL A 160 -5.34 3.31 9.65
N ASP A 161 -5.10 2.48 10.65
CA ASP A 161 -6.06 1.47 11.09
C ASP A 161 -7.01 2.09 12.11
N VAL A 162 -8.30 2.05 11.79
CA VAL A 162 -9.38 2.73 12.52
C VAL A 162 -10.40 1.71 13.00
N ARG A 163 -10.62 1.64 14.31
CA ARG A 163 -11.65 0.80 14.93
C ARG A 163 -12.97 1.55 14.90
N LEU A 164 -13.97 0.96 14.30
CA LEU A 164 -15.30 1.54 14.23
C LEU A 164 -15.96 1.55 15.63
N THR A 165 -16.46 2.71 16.06
CA THR A 165 -17.09 2.89 17.38
C THR A 165 -18.54 2.44 17.39
N ASN A 166 -19.26 2.62 16.28
CA ASN A 166 -20.68 2.29 16.12
C ASN A 166 -20.87 1.34 14.95
N ALA A 167 -21.81 0.40 15.01
CA ALA A 167 -22.09 -0.46 13.86
C ALA A 167 -22.62 0.34 12.67
N LEU A 168 -22.27 -0.08 11.44
CA LEU A 168 -22.82 0.44 10.19
C LEU A 168 -23.45 -0.69 9.40
N ASN A 169 -24.70 -0.52 9.01
CA ASN A 169 -25.45 -1.51 8.25
C ASN A 169 -26.12 -0.86 7.05
N SER A 170 -25.89 -1.38 5.83
CA SER A 170 -26.40 -0.78 4.59
C SER A 170 -27.93 -0.76 4.48
N GLY A 171 -28.65 -1.58 5.27
CA GLY A 171 -30.12 -1.57 5.34
C GLY A 171 -30.69 -0.47 6.22
N THR A 172 -29.91 0.06 7.17
CA THR A 172 -30.38 1.06 8.14
C THR A 172 -29.76 2.44 7.96
N VAL A 173 -28.50 2.51 7.52
CA VAL A 173 -27.79 3.79 7.35
C VAL A 173 -28.21 4.48 6.05
N LYS A 174 -28.11 5.81 6.05
CA LYS A 174 -28.47 6.68 4.93
C LYS A 174 -27.25 7.47 4.46
N VAL A 175 -27.32 7.97 3.22
CA VAL A 175 -26.33 8.93 2.72
C VAL A 175 -26.32 10.16 3.65
N GLU A 176 -25.12 10.70 3.87
CA GLU A 176 -24.80 11.76 4.83
C GLU A 176 -24.82 11.37 6.32
N ASP A 177 -25.14 10.11 6.66
CA ASP A 177 -25.05 9.66 8.05
C ASP A 177 -23.59 9.75 8.55
N ARG A 178 -23.46 10.22 9.79
CA ARG A 178 -22.18 10.38 10.47
C ARG A 178 -21.85 9.15 11.29
N PHE A 179 -20.57 8.79 11.29
CA PHE A 179 -20.04 7.73 12.12
C PHE A 179 -18.64 8.08 12.62
N GLU A 180 -18.18 7.33 13.61
CA GLU A 180 -16.89 7.57 14.26
C GLU A 180 -16.09 6.28 14.40
N GLY A 181 -14.77 6.46 14.45
CA GLY A 181 -13.84 5.42 14.82
C GLY A 181 -12.64 6.00 15.55
N THR A 182 -11.81 5.11 16.08
CA THR A 182 -10.61 5.46 16.85
C THR A 182 -9.38 4.80 16.24
N THR A 183 -8.26 5.52 16.16
CA THR A 183 -7.00 4.94 15.68
C THR A 183 -6.52 3.83 16.62
N LEU A 184 -6.12 2.69 16.08
CA LEU A 184 -5.59 1.59 16.92
C LEU A 184 -4.14 1.81 17.33
N VAL A 185 -3.36 2.47 16.47
CA VAL A 185 -1.91 2.63 16.61
C VAL A 185 -1.48 4.06 16.31
N ASP A 186 -0.31 4.42 16.81
CA ASP A 186 0.32 5.71 16.53
C ASP A 186 0.75 5.80 15.07
N VAL A 187 0.39 6.90 14.41
CA VAL A 187 0.95 7.30 13.11
C VAL A 187 2.16 8.17 13.37
N ASN A 188 3.33 7.63 13.07
CA ASN A 188 4.61 8.31 13.26
C ASN A 188 5.17 8.81 11.92
N VAL A 189 5.65 10.05 11.89
CA VAL A 189 6.33 10.64 10.74
C VAL A 189 7.65 11.24 11.22
N ASN A 190 8.75 10.88 10.56
CA ASN A 190 10.10 11.35 10.92
C ASN A 190 10.44 11.14 12.42
N GLY A 191 10.00 10.02 13.01
CA GLY A 191 10.24 9.69 14.41
C GLY A 191 9.40 10.47 15.43
N ARG A 192 8.40 11.25 14.99
CA ARG A 192 7.45 11.96 15.85
C ARG A 192 6.04 11.43 15.66
N THR A 193 5.29 11.31 16.74
CA THR A 193 3.87 10.93 16.67
C THR A 193 3.04 12.08 16.14
N ALA A 194 2.48 11.88 14.95
CA ALA A 194 1.62 12.83 14.27
C ALA A 194 0.15 12.62 14.67
N ILE A 195 -0.31 11.36 14.69
CA ILE A 195 -1.67 10.98 15.11
C ILE A 195 -1.53 9.87 16.16
N PRO A 196 -1.72 10.15 17.45
CA PRO A 196 -1.67 9.13 18.51
C PRO A 196 -2.77 8.08 18.35
N ALA A 197 -2.53 6.89 18.89
CA ALA A 197 -3.56 5.87 19.12
C ALA A 197 -4.70 6.46 19.99
N GLY A 198 -5.93 6.05 19.71
CA GLY A 198 -7.13 6.60 20.34
C GLY A 198 -7.61 7.95 19.78
N SER A 199 -6.93 8.51 18.77
CA SER A 199 -7.42 9.70 18.05
C SER A 199 -8.75 9.38 17.38
N VAL A 200 -9.72 10.29 17.51
CA VAL A 200 -11.08 10.10 16.98
C VAL A 200 -11.12 10.55 15.52
N LEU A 201 -11.53 9.66 14.62
CA LEU A 201 -11.84 10.00 13.25
C LEU A 201 -13.35 10.04 13.06
N ARG A 202 -13.83 11.08 12.37
CA ARG A 202 -15.22 11.21 11.96
C ARG A 202 -15.34 10.96 10.47
N GLY A 203 -16.33 10.16 10.12
CA GLY A 203 -16.62 9.79 8.74
C GLY A 203 -18.03 10.13 8.32
N ILE A 204 -18.31 9.88 7.06
CA ILE A 204 -19.60 10.09 6.42
C ILE A 204 -19.90 8.97 5.43
N VAL A 205 -21.16 8.56 5.37
CA VAL A 205 -21.65 7.63 4.34
C VAL A 205 -21.96 8.44 3.09
N SER A 206 -21.18 8.28 2.01
CA SER A 206 -21.37 9.04 0.77
C SER A 206 -22.26 8.33 -0.25
N SER A 207 -22.45 7.02 -0.12
CA SER A 207 -23.38 6.26 -0.95
C SER A 207 -23.83 5.01 -0.19
N VAL A 208 -25.10 4.63 -0.35
CA VAL A 208 -25.63 3.37 0.15
C VAL A 208 -26.67 2.83 -0.82
N GLU A 209 -26.51 1.58 -1.21
CA GLU A 209 -27.42 0.79 -2.03
C GLU A 209 -27.68 -0.51 -1.24
N PRO A 210 -28.80 -0.62 -0.51
CA PRO A 210 -29.13 -1.82 0.23
C PRO A 210 -29.44 -2.99 -0.72
N ALA A 211 -29.19 -4.22 -0.27
CA ALA A 211 -29.66 -5.39 -1.00
C ALA A 211 -31.20 -5.44 -0.98
N THR A 212 -31.80 -5.76 -2.12
CA THR A 212 -33.24 -5.98 -2.26
C THR A 212 -33.52 -7.37 -2.81
N ARG A 213 -34.79 -7.79 -2.80
CA ARG A 213 -35.17 -9.11 -3.33
C ARG A 213 -34.83 -9.29 -4.82
N THR A 214 -34.82 -8.18 -5.57
CA THR A 214 -34.48 -8.13 -7.00
C THR A 214 -32.99 -7.84 -7.22
N ASN A 215 -32.42 -6.86 -6.50
CA ASN A 215 -31.00 -6.54 -6.56
C ASN A 215 -30.27 -7.16 -5.36
N ARG A 216 -29.69 -8.34 -5.57
CA ARG A 216 -29.04 -9.14 -4.52
C ARG A 216 -27.65 -8.63 -4.09
N THR A 217 -27.30 -7.40 -4.43
CA THR A 217 -25.99 -6.80 -4.15
C THR A 217 -26.20 -5.58 -3.28
N ALA A 218 -25.46 -5.48 -2.18
CA ALA A 218 -25.40 -4.28 -1.38
C ALA A 218 -24.10 -3.51 -1.66
N LYS A 219 -24.19 -2.18 -1.72
CA LYS A 219 -23.03 -1.28 -1.83
C LYS A 219 -23.12 -0.20 -0.76
N MET A 220 -21.98 0.20 -0.22
CA MET A 220 -21.88 1.28 0.73
C MET A 220 -20.52 1.94 0.59
N THR A 221 -20.50 3.23 0.32
CA THR A 221 -19.26 4.01 0.36
C THR A 221 -19.22 4.82 1.64
N VAL A 222 -18.10 4.71 2.34
CA VAL A 222 -17.80 5.51 3.51
C VAL A 222 -16.42 6.13 3.38
N SER A 223 -16.26 7.33 3.92
CA SER A 223 -15.00 8.05 3.95
C SER A 223 -14.81 8.76 5.29
N PHE A 224 -13.58 9.17 5.58
CA PHE A 224 -13.26 9.98 6.75
C PHE A 224 -12.87 11.40 6.32
N ASP A 225 -13.47 12.39 6.95
CA ASP A 225 -13.30 13.81 6.60
C ASP A 225 -12.64 14.64 7.72
N GLN A 226 -12.57 14.09 8.94
CA GLN A 226 -11.95 14.77 10.07
C GLN A 226 -11.20 13.77 10.97
N VAL A 227 -10.04 14.18 11.48
CA VAL A 227 -9.37 13.54 12.61
C VAL A 227 -9.23 14.54 13.77
N THR A 228 -9.45 14.07 14.98
CA THR A 228 -9.27 14.85 16.21
C THR A 228 -8.02 14.37 16.92
N VAL A 229 -7.01 15.23 16.98
CA VAL A 229 -5.71 14.94 17.61
C VAL A 229 -5.51 15.93 18.74
N ASN A 230 -5.29 15.43 19.97
CA ASN A 230 -5.07 16.26 21.15
C ASN A 230 -6.17 17.33 21.36
N GLY A 231 -7.43 16.99 21.08
CA GLY A 231 -8.58 17.89 21.18
C GLY A 231 -8.71 18.93 20.07
N ARG A 232 -7.87 18.88 19.02
CA ARG A 232 -7.95 19.76 17.85
C ARG A 232 -8.42 18.99 16.62
N ASN A 233 -9.30 19.62 15.85
CA ASN A 233 -9.87 19.03 14.64
C ASN A 233 -9.00 19.38 13.44
N TYR A 234 -8.64 18.36 12.66
CA TYR A 234 -7.91 18.49 11.41
C TYR A 234 -8.76 17.90 10.28
N PRO A 235 -9.03 18.65 9.20
CA PRO A 235 -9.70 18.11 8.03
C PRO A 235 -8.77 17.10 7.34
N ILE A 236 -9.33 15.98 6.92
CA ILE A 236 -8.63 14.95 6.16
C ILE A 236 -9.45 14.51 4.96
N ARG A 237 -8.82 13.77 4.05
CA ARG A 237 -9.50 12.99 3.01
C ARG A 237 -9.03 11.56 3.18
N GLY A 238 -9.86 10.74 3.81
CA GLY A 238 -9.55 9.35 4.10
C GLY A 238 -10.46 8.41 3.32
N THR A 239 -9.87 7.59 2.46
CA THR A 239 -10.59 6.53 1.74
C THR A 239 -10.35 5.19 2.42
N VAL A 240 -11.42 4.43 2.63
CA VAL A 240 -11.32 3.06 3.17
C VAL A 240 -10.79 2.13 2.08
N THR A 241 -9.67 1.45 2.35
CA THR A 241 -9.03 0.49 1.44
C THR A 241 -9.22 -0.95 1.88
N GLN A 242 -9.51 -1.20 3.15
CA GLN A 242 -9.79 -2.53 3.69
C GLN A 242 -10.79 -2.48 4.86
N ALA A 243 -11.62 -3.50 5.02
CA ALA A 243 -12.46 -3.72 6.19
C ALA A 243 -12.24 -5.13 6.74
N ILE A 244 -12.01 -5.24 8.05
CA ILE A 244 -11.70 -6.49 8.75
C ILE A 244 -12.65 -6.62 9.93
N GLN A 245 -13.41 -7.71 9.99
CA GLN A 245 -14.32 -7.95 11.10
C GLN A 245 -13.50 -8.26 12.36
N GLY A 246 -13.69 -7.43 13.39
CA GLY A 246 -13.07 -7.64 14.69
C GLY A 246 -13.85 -8.71 15.47
N GLU A 247 -13.73 -9.98 15.11
CA GLU A 247 -14.17 -11.05 16.02
C GLU A 247 -13.44 -10.87 17.36
N GLY A 248 -14.23 -10.90 18.44
CA GLY A 248 -13.85 -10.36 19.74
C GLY A 248 -12.47 -10.80 20.23
N ILE A 249 -11.76 -9.83 20.82
CA ILE A 249 -10.61 -10.05 21.69
C ILE A 249 -11.10 -10.83 22.93
N LYS A 250 -11.39 -12.12 22.78
CA LYS A 250 -11.72 -13.06 23.87
C LYS A 250 -10.70 -14.19 24.00
N GLY A 251 -9.57 -14.06 23.32
CA GLY A 251 -8.39 -14.88 23.54
C GLY A 251 -7.17 -14.12 23.07
N GLU A 252 -6.60 -13.30 23.96
CA GLU A 252 -5.19 -12.83 23.99
C GLU A 252 -5.06 -11.43 24.60
N THR A 253 -5.46 -11.32 25.86
CA THR A 253 -4.96 -10.26 26.76
C THR A 253 -3.42 -10.30 26.93
N GLY A 254 -2.76 -11.36 26.45
CA GLY A 254 -1.32 -11.60 26.64
C GLY A 254 -0.36 -11.09 25.56
N ARG A 255 -0.83 -10.58 24.40
CA ARG A 255 0.10 -10.17 23.31
C ARG A 255 0.20 -8.66 23.05
N ILE A 256 -0.61 -7.85 23.73
CA ILE A 256 -0.50 -6.39 23.69
C ILE A 256 0.58 -5.89 24.67
N ALA A 257 0.96 -6.70 25.67
CA ALA A 257 1.82 -6.27 26.78
C ALA A 257 3.30 -6.66 26.65
N THR A 258 3.70 -7.45 25.66
CA THR A 258 5.07 -8.02 25.61
C THR A 258 5.92 -7.32 24.56
N GLY A 259 6.43 -6.14 24.92
CA GLY A 259 7.73 -5.63 24.49
C GLY A 259 8.11 -5.74 23.01
N ALA A 260 7.46 -4.95 22.16
CA ALA A 260 8.01 -4.48 20.88
C ALA A 260 7.19 -3.24 20.47
N GLY A 261 7.83 -2.08 20.33
CA GLY A 261 7.12 -0.81 20.07
C GLY A 261 6.15 -0.90 18.89
N ALA A 262 4.93 -0.38 19.06
CA ALA A 262 3.89 -0.08 18.06
C ALA A 262 3.52 -1.15 16.99
N GLY A 263 4.13 -2.34 16.97
CA GLY A 263 4.07 -3.27 15.84
C GLY A 263 3.19 -4.51 16.02
N ALA A 264 2.75 -4.82 17.25
CA ALA A 264 2.08 -6.09 17.53
C ALA A 264 0.62 -6.17 17.06
N ILE A 265 -0.10 -5.04 16.97
CA ILE A 265 -1.48 -5.02 16.42
C ILE A 265 -1.44 -5.19 14.89
N LEU A 266 -0.38 -4.69 14.24
CA LEU A 266 -0.18 -4.78 12.79
C LEU A 266 0.32 -6.16 12.33
N GLY A 267 0.87 -6.97 13.24
CA GLY A 267 1.40 -8.30 12.93
C GLY A 267 0.37 -9.27 12.35
N GLY A 268 -0.91 -9.15 12.74
CA GLY A 268 -1.97 -10.02 12.24
C GLY A 268 -2.51 -9.64 10.85
N ILE A 269 -2.45 -8.36 10.48
CA ILE A 269 -3.02 -7.85 9.21
C ILE A 269 -2.06 -8.14 8.03
N LEU A 270 -0.77 -8.35 8.32
CA LEU A 270 0.26 -8.75 7.36
C LEU A 270 0.73 -10.21 7.53
N GLY A 271 0.48 -10.85 8.69
CA GLY A 271 0.89 -12.22 9.00
C GLY A 271 -0.12 -13.00 9.87
N GLY A 272 -1.02 -13.73 9.22
CA GLY A 272 -1.48 -15.02 9.74
C GLY A 272 -2.46 -15.06 10.93
N VAL A 273 -3.38 -14.10 11.09
CA VAL A 273 -4.57 -14.34 11.94
C VAL A 273 -5.81 -14.53 11.07
N LYS A 274 -6.55 -15.61 11.36
CA LYS A 274 -7.92 -15.83 10.88
C LYS A 274 -8.80 -14.75 11.51
N GLY A 275 -8.90 -13.58 10.88
CA GLY A 275 -9.90 -12.57 11.18
C GLY A 275 -10.83 -12.44 9.99
N ALA A 276 -12.12 -12.71 10.19
CA ALA A 276 -13.12 -12.78 9.13
C ALA A 276 -13.03 -11.58 8.18
N VAL A 277 -12.64 -11.88 6.93
CA VAL A 277 -12.80 -10.95 5.81
C VAL A 277 -14.30 -10.85 5.61
N LEU A 278 -14.85 -9.67 5.90
CA LEU A 278 -16.23 -9.35 5.54
C LEU A 278 -16.40 -9.71 4.05
N GLY A 279 -17.50 -10.35 3.66
CA GLY A 279 -17.80 -10.73 2.27
C GLY A 279 -17.95 -9.55 1.29
N ALA A 280 -17.31 -8.42 1.60
CA ALA A 280 -17.26 -7.22 0.83
C ALA A 280 -15.88 -6.98 0.20
N VAL A 281 -15.89 -6.70 -1.09
CA VAL A 281 -14.75 -6.24 -1.88
C VAL A 281 -14.74 -4.72 -1.84
N ILE A 282 -13.58 -4.14 -1.57
CA ILE A 282 -13.38 -2.70 -1.66
C ILE A 282 -12.76 -2.38 -3.02
N GLY A 283 -13.44 -1.56 -3.82
CA GLY A 283 -13.03 -1.20 -5.17
C GLY A 283 -13.77 0.04 -5.66
N GLY A 284 -13.20 0.76 -6.64
CA GLY A 284 -13.86 1.89 -7.32
C GLY A 284 -14.42 3.00 -6.42
N GLY A 285 -13.88 3.17 -5.20
CA GLY A 285 -14.35 4.17 -4.25
C GLY A 285 -15.52 3.72 -3.36
N GLY A 286 -15.74 2.43 -3.12
CA GLY A 286 -16.77 1.96 -2.18
C GLY A 286 -16.54 0.54 -1.64
N ILE A 287 -17.30 0.18 -0.60
CA ILE A 287 -17.41 -1.18 -0.05
C ILE A 287 -18.56 -1.87 -0.78
N THR A 288 -18.33 -3.03 -1.39
CA THR A 288 -19.36 -3.78 -2.13
C THR A 288 -19.44 -5.20 -1.61
N ALA A 289 -20.59 -5.63 -1.09
CA ALA A 289 -20.80 -7.03 -0.72
C ALA A 289 -21.30 -7.83 -1.93
N ALA A 290 -20.47 -8.77 -2.40
CA ALA A 290 -20.85 -9.74 -3.42
C ALA A 290 -21.45 -11.00 -2.78
N THR A 291 -22.33 -10.81 -1.80
CA THR A 291 -22.99 -11.90 -1.08
C THR A 291 -24.45 -11.98 -1.50
N GLU A 292 -24.97 -13.19 -1.75
CA GLU A 292 -26.35 -13.46 -2.17
C GLU A 292 -27.41 -12.73 -1.32
N GLY A 293 -27.80 -11.52 -1.72
CA GLY A 293 -28.91 -10.77 -1.12
C GLY A 293 -28.69 -10.32 0.33
N LYS A 294 -27.45 -10.32 0.83
CA LYS A 294 -27.15 -9.82 2.19
C LYS A 294 -26.70 -8.36 2.16
N GLU A 295 -27.13 -7.62 3.17
CA GLU A 295 -26.66 -6.27 3.47
C GLU A 295 -25.19 -6.27 3.87
N ILE A 296 -24.53 -5.12 3.68
CA ILE A 296 -23.21 -4.86 4.27
C ILE A 296 -23.43 -4.57 5.76
N ASP A 297 -22.87 -5.42 6.61
CA ASP A 297 -22.91 -5.26 8.06
C ASP A 297 -21.49 -5.11 8.62
N LEU A 298 -21.15 -3.90 9.07
CA LEU A 298 -19.91 -3.55 9.75
C LEU A 298 -20.22 -3.40 11.24
N PRO A 299 -20.12 -4.47 12.05
CA PRO A 299 -20.40 -4.36 13.48
C PRO A 299 -19.42 -3.40 14.17
N GLN A 300 -19.82 -2.92 15.34
CA GLN A 300 -18.93 -2.18 16.23
C GLN A 300 -17.63 -2.98 16.46
N GLY A 301 -16.50 -2.29 16.41
CA GLY A 301 -15.18 -2.90 16.57
C GLY A 301 -14.56 -3.42 15.28
N THR A 302 -15.27 -3.36 14.14
CA THR A 302 -14.68 -3.58 12.81
C THR A 302 -13.48 -2.65 12.62
N VAL A 303 -12.38 -3.18 12.08
CA VAL A 303 -11.18 -2.39 11.77
C VAL A 303 -11.23 -2.01 10.29
N LEU A 304 -11.22 -0.70 10.04
CA LEU A 304 -11.14 -0.11 8.71
C LEU A 304 -9.71 0.38 8.48
N ARG A 305 -9.09 -0.07 7.39
CA ARG A 305 -7.84 0.53 6.92
C ARG A 305 -8.17 1.74 6.07
N VAL A 306 -7.68 2.90 6.49
CA VAL A 306 -7.96 4.18 5.87
C VAL A 306 -6.68 4.73 5.28
N ARG A 307 -6.67 5.01 3.98
CA ARG A 307 -5.56 5.72 3.33
C ARG A 307 -5.88 7.20 3.27
N LEU A 308 -4.93 8.04 3.68
CA LEU A 308 -5.02 9.49 3.50
C LEU A 308 -4.73 9.85 2.04
N ASP A 309 -5.63 10.57 1.37
CA ASP A 309 -5.49 10.95 -0.03
C ASP A 309 -4.82 12.32 -0.21
N SER A 310 -4.77 13.13 0.84
CA SER A 310 -4.10 14.44 0.88
C SER A 310 -3.23 14.58 2.12
N PRO A 311 -2.12 15.34 2.05
CA PRO A 311 -1.30 15.60 3.23
C PRO A 311 -2.10 16.38 4.29
N VAL A 312 -1.81 16.11 5.56
CA VAL A 312 -2.41 16.83 6.70
C VAL A 312 -1.33 17.31 7.67
N SER A 313 -1.33 18.60 7.97
CA SER A 313 -0.42 19.20 8.95
C SER A 313 -1.05 19.15 10.34
N VAL A 314 -0.53 18.28 11.21
CA VAL A 314 -1.02 18.12 12.58
C VAL A 314 -0.05 18.82 13.54
N GLN A 315 -0.58 19.57 14.50
CA GLN A 315 0.29 20.17 15.53
C GLN A 315 0.56 19.10 16.58
N THR A 316 1.84 18.74 16.74
CA THR A 316 2.25 17.83 17.82
C THR A 316 2.57 18.67 19.06
N THR A 317 2.20 18.17 20.24
CA THR A 317 2.63 18.80 21.49
C THR A 317 4.06 18.34 21.77
N ARG A 318 4.94 19.26 22.20
CA ARG A 318 6.33 18.93 22.56
C ARG A 318 6.42 18.00 23.76
#